data_AF-A0A822CY53-F1
#
_entry.id   AF-A0A822CY53-F1
#
_cell.length_a   1.000
_cell.length_b   1.000
_cell.length_c   1.000
_cell.angle_alpha   90.00
_cell.angle_beta   90.00
_cell.angle_gamma   90.00
#
_symmetry.space_group_name_H-M   'P 1'
#
loop_
_entity.id
_entity.type
_entity.pdbx_description
1 polymer ?
#
loop_
_entity_poly.entity_id
_entity_poly.type
_entity_poly.pdbx_seq_one_letter_code
_entity_poly.pdbx_strand_id
1 'polypeptide(L)'
;EGAELVDSVLDVVRKEAESCDCLQGFQLTHSLGGGTGSGMGTLLISKIREEYPDRIMMTFSVVPSPKVSDTVVEPYNATLS
;
A
#
# COMPACT_ATOMS: atom_id res chain seq x y z
N GLU A 1 12.08 -0.72 -10.29
CA GLU A 1 12.07 -1.27 -8.92
C GLU A 1 10.66 -1.50 -8.38
N GLY A 2 9.97 -0.52 -7.78
CA GLY A 2 8.65 -0.78 -7.13
C GLY A 2 7.57 -1.36 -8.05
N ALA A 3 7.51 -0.92 -9.31
CA ALA A 3 6.56 -1.42 -10.31
C ALA A 3 6.89 -2.86 -10.78
N GLU A 4 8.16 -3.27 -10.80
CA GLU A 4 8.55 -4.62 -11.22
C GLU A 4 8.21 -5.65 -10.13
N LEU A 5 8.25 -5.24 -8.86
CA LEU A 5 7.86 -6.07 -7.73
C LEU A 5 6.33 -6.15 -7.55
N VAL A 6 5.57 -5.20 -8.10
CA VAL A 6 4.12 -5.12 -7.87
C VAL A 6 3.40 -6.34 -8.46
N ASP A 7 3.81 -6.80 -9.64
CA ASP A 7 3.18 -7.93 -10.33
C ASP A 7 3.37 -9.22 -9.53
N SER A 8 4.57 -9.44 -8.99
CA SER A 8 4.87 -10.59 -8.13
C SER A 8 4.03 -10.57 -6.84
N VAL A 9 3.82 -9.39 -6.24
CA VAL A 9 2.99 -9.26 -5.05
C VAL A 9 1.51 -9.46 -5.39
N LEU A 10 1.03 -8.93 -6.52
CA LEU A 10 -0.35 -9.11 -6.97
C LEU A 10 -0.69 -10.57 -7.25
N ASP A 11 0.23 -11.35 -7.83
CA ASP A 11 0.01 -12.78 -8.04
C ASP A 11 -0.15 -13.55 -6.72
N VAL A 12 0.61 -13.18 -5.69
CA VAL A 12 0.44 -13.74 -4.33
C VAL A 12 -0.91 -13.33 -3.75
N VAL A 13 -1.28 -12.05 -3.84
CA VAL A 13 -2.57 -11.55 -3.35
C VAL A 13 -3.74 -12.25 -4.05
N ARG A 14 -3.65 -12.47 -5.36
CA ARG A 14 -4.67 -13.19 -6.13
C ARG A 14 -4.83 -14.62 -5.65
N LYS A 15 -3.72 -15.34 -5.43
CA LYS A 15 -3.76 -16.70 -4.90
C LYS A 15 -4.40 -16.78 -3.52
N GLU A 16 -4.09 -15.83 -2.63
CA GLU A 16 -4.70 -15.78 -1.30
C GLU A 16 -6.19 -15.39 -1.37
N ALA A 17 -6.57 -14.50 -2.30
CA ALA A 17 -7.97 -14.14 -2.55
C ALA A 17 -8.79 -15.33 -3.07
N GLU A 18 -8.22 -16.15 -3.96
CA GLU A 18 -8.85 -17.38 -4.48
C GLU A 18 -8.96 -18.47 -3.41
N SER A 19 -8.06 -18.49 -2.43
CA SER A 19 -8.15 -19.40 -1.28
C SER A 19 -9.26 -19.03 -0.28
N CYS A 20 -9.88 -17.85 -0.42
CA CYS A 20 -10.95 -17.40 0.46
C CYS A 20 -12.33 -17.63 -0.18
N ASP A 21 -13.26 -18.28 0.53
CA ASP A 21 -14.63 -18.49 0.03
C ASP A 21 -15.40 -17.15 -0.16
N CYS A 22 -15.18 -16.18 0.72
CA CYS A 22 -15.79 -14.86 0.64
C CYS A 22 -14.86 -13.76 1.16
N LEU A 23 -14.07 -13.18 0.25
CA LEU A 23 -13.17 -12.08 0.59
C LEU A 23 -13.96 -10.82 0.99
N GLN A 24 -13.75 -10.31 2.20
CA GLN A 24 -14.41 -9.08 2.67
C GLN A 24 -13.68 -7.81 2.23
N GLY A 25 -12.36 -7.85 2.20
CA GLY A 25 -11.53 -6.68 1.97
C GLY A 25 -10.06 -6.91 2.22
N PHE A 26 -9.28 -5.86 2.05
CA PHE A 26 -7.83 -5.85 2.27
C PHE A 26 -7.46 -4.82 3.33
N GLN A 27 -6.44 -5.15 4.11
CA GLN A 27 -5.83 -4.25 5.09
C GLN A 27 -4.38 -4.01 4.67
N LEU A 28 -4.04 -2.76 4.37
CA LEU A 28 -2.67 -2.36 4.02
C LEU A 28 -2.07 -1.55 5.16
N THR A 29 -0.89 -1.96 5.64
CA THR A 29 -0.12 -1.19 6.64
C THR A 29 1.13 -0.63 5.96
N HIS A 30 1.29 0.70 5.99
CA HIS A 30 2.42 1.36 5.32
C HIS A 30 2.80 2.68 6.01
N SER A 31 4.02 3.17 5.75
CA SER A 31 4.44 4.50 6.20
C SER A 31 4.27 5.52 5.08
N LEU A 32 3.78 6.72 5.42
CA LEU A 32 3.65 7.82 4.45
C LEU A 32 4.97 8.58 4.27
N GLY A 33 5.84 8.53 5.27
CA GLY A 33 7.12 9.23 5.25
C GLY A 33 8.22 8.56 4.41
N GLY A 34 8.17 7.23 4.28
CA GLY A 34 9.21 6.46 3.59
C GLY A 34 8.90 6.25 2.11
N GLY A 35 9.91 6.34 1.23
CA GLY A 35 9.72 6.24 -0.23
C GLY A 35 9.11 4.92 -0.74
N THR A 36 9.39 3.80 -0.08
CA THR A 36 8.76 2.50 -0.40
C THR A 36 7.34 2.41 0.15
N GLY A 37 7.14 2.82 1.40
CA GLY A 37 5.83 2.78 2.06
C GLY A 37 4.80 3.67 1.37
N SER A 38 5.19 4.87 0.95
CA SER A 38 4.35 5.78 0.19
C SER A 38 4.19 5.30 -1.25
N GLY A 39 5.29 5.23 -2.01
CA GLY A 39 5.23 5.00 -3.45
C GLY A 39 4.70 3.62 -3.85
N MET A 40 5.24 2.56 -3.23
CA MET A 40 4.81 1.18 -3.54
C MET A 40 3.41 0.91 -2.96
N GLY A 41 3.14 1.40 -1.74
CA GLY A 41 1.85 1.24 -1.08
C GLY A 41 0.71 1.83 -1.91
N THR A 42 0.87 3.08 -2.37
CA THR A 42 -0.13 3.75 -3.22
C THR A 42 -0.36 3.02 -4.54
N LEU A 43 0.71 2.52 -5.18
CA LEU A 43 0.59 1.74 -6.42
C LEU A 43 -0.19 0.42 -6.19
N LEU A 44 0.10 -0.28 -5.09
CA LEU A 44 -0.61 -1.51 -4.69
C LEU A 44 -2.10 -1.25 -4.45
N ILE A 45 -2.45 -0.18 -3.73
CA ILE A 45 -3.86 0.18 -3.49
C ILE A 45 -4.59 0.41 -4.81
N SER A 46 -3.98 1.14 -5.75
CA SER A 46 -4.60 1.42 -7.04
C SER A 46 -4.88 0.13 -7.80
N LYS A 47 -3.91 -0.80 -7.85
CA LYS A 47 -4.06 -2.08 -8.55
C LYS A 47 -5.08 -3.01 -7.91
N ILE A 48 -5.08 -3.11 -6.59
CA ILE A 48 -6.06 -3.92 -5.86
C ILE A 48 -7.48 -3.37 -6.07
N ARG A 49 -7.65 -2.03 -6.08
CA ARG A 49 -8.94 -1.41 -6.39
C ARG A 49 -9.40 -1.62 -7.83
N GLU A 50 -8.47 -1.72 -8.79
CA GLU A 50 -8.78 -2.05 -10.18
C GLU A 50 -9.29 -3.50 -10.32
N GLU A 51 -8.65 -4.48 -9.65
CA GLU A 51 -9.06 -5.89 -9.72
C GLU A 51 -10.26 -6.24 -8.83
N TYR A 52 -10.40 -5.56 -7.68
CA TYR A 52 -11.40 -5.85 -6.65
C TYR A 52 -12.19 -4.60 -6.23
N PRO A 53 -13.01 -4.01 -7.14
CA PRO A 53 -13.66 -2.72 -6.90
C PRO A 53 -14.68 -2.73 -5.76
N ASP A 54 -15.36 -3.85 -5.52
CA ASP A 54 -16.43 -3.97 -4.52
C ASP A 54 -15.93 -4.41 -3.13
N ARG A 55 -14.62 -4.53 -2.93
CA ARG A 55 -14.02 -4.99 -1.67
C ARG A 55 -13.61 -3.81 -0.79
N ILE A 56 -13.74 -3.98 0.52
CA ILE A 56 -13.36 -2.94 1.48
C ILE A 56 -11.84 -2.79 1.47
N MET A 57 -11.35 -1.56 1.33
CA MET A 57 -9.93 -1.23 1.45
C MET A 57 -9.71 -0.43 2.73
N MET A 58 -8.88 -0.96 3.64
CA MET A 58 -8.51 -0.28 4.89
C MET A 58 -6.99 -0.05 4.91
N THR A 59 -6.58 1.19 5.18
CA THR A 59 -5.17 1.57 5.24
C THR A 59 -4.79 2.00 6.66
N PHE A 60 -3.76 1.37 7.21
CA PHE A 60 -3.12 1.75 8.47
C PHE A 60 -1.82 2.47 8.13
N SER A 61 -1.88 3.80 8.14
CA SER A 61 -0.80 4.64 7.67
C SER A 61 -0.06 5.31 8.83
N VAL A 62 1.27 5.16 8.86
CA VAL A 62 2.12 5.87 9.83
C VAL A 62 2.48 7.24 9.27
N VAL A 63 1.96 8.28 9.93
CA VAL A 63 2.23 9.68 9.59
C VAL A 63 3.58 10.11 10.20
N PRO A 64 4.45 10.82 9.45
CA PRO A 64 5.73 11.27 9.97
C PRO A 64 5.56 12.28 11.12
N SER A 65 6.51 12.27 12.07
CA SER A 65 6.53 13.16 13.22
C SER A 65 7.82 13.98 13.25
N PRO A 66 7.77 15.32 13.42
CA PRO A 66 8.95 16.17 13.39
C PRO A 66 9.95 15.89 14.52
N LYS A 67 9.57 15.12 15.56
CA LYS A 67 10.44 14.75 16.68
C LYS A 67 11.22 13.46 16.46
N VAL A 68 10.80 12.65 15.49
CA VAL A 68 11.32 11.28 15.25
C VAL A 68 11.58 11.05 13.76
N SER A 69 11.55 12.13 12.98
CA SER A 69 11.73 12.11 11.53
C SER A 69 13.20 11.85 11.20
N ASP A 70 13.46 10.73 10.53
CA ASP A 70 14.81 10.35 10.11
C ASP A 70 15.15 10.92 8.72
N THR A 71 14.15 11.37 7.96
CA THR A 71 14.35 11.88 6.59
C THR A 71 13.73 13.25 6.34
N VAL A 72 14.56 14.20 5.89
CA VAL A 72 14.16 15.60 5.57
C VAL A 72 13.10 15.70 4.46
N VAL A 73 12.89 14.63 3.69
CA VAL A 73 11.91 14.55 2.59
C VAL A 73 10.57 13.93 2.99
N GLU A 74 10.38 13.55 4.25
CA GLU A 74 9.10 13.01 4.75
C GLU A 74 7.87 13.86 4.44
N PRO A 75 7.91 15.21 4.55
CA PRO A 75 6.76 16.04 4.21
C PRO A 75 6.37 15.94 2.72
N TYR A 76 7.35 15.80 1.83
CA TYR A 76 7.09 15.63 0.40
C TYR A 76 6.48 14.27 0.13
N ASN A 77 7.02 13.21 0.73
CA ASN A 77 6.51 11.85 0.56
C ASN A 77 5.08 11.71 1.09
N ALA A 78 4.77 12.29 2.24
CA ALA A 78 3.43 12.25 2.82
C ALA A 78 2.40 13.08 2.05
N THR A 79 2.83 14.11 1.31
CA THR A 79 1.94 14.93 0.48
C THR A 79 1.67 14.27 -0.88
N LEU A 80 2.64 13.53 -1.41
CA LEU A 80 2.56 12.91 -2.74
C LEU A 80 2.05 11.47 -2.73
N SER A 81 1.98 10.83 -1.55
CA SER A 81 1.51 9.45 -1.39
C SER A 81 0.01 9.30 -1.57
#